data_AF-A0A847AG08-F1
#
_entry.id   AF-A0A847AG08-F1
#
_cell.length_a   1.000
_cell.length_b   1.000
_cell.length_c   1.000
_cell.angle_alpha   90.00
_cell.angle_beta   90.00
_cell.angle_gamma   90.00
#
_symmetry.space_group_name_H-M   'P 1'
#
loop_
_entity.id
_entity.type
_entity.pdbx_description
1 polymer ?
#
loop_
_entity_poly.entity_id
_entity_poly.type
_entity_poly.pdbx_seq_one_letter_code
_entity_poly.pdbx_strand_id
1 'polypeptide(L)'
;MSKHQHLTLEERVQIKVKLDAACSFRKIAKDLGKSPTTISQEIRKHRRRIEKNAFNTLYNPCKHRHHCSAKLLCGRLYCEKKTCASCKEGCSSLCPHFEEEHCPLLQKAPFVCNGCKQKNRCGLTRYEYMPSVAQQEYLELLSDARLGRSYLPEEITFINETVKADLKRGLSPYAIWANHQNELPCSHRTIYRLIQDRALGDVSAFDLPYKIRYRP
;
A
#
# COMPACT_ATOMS: atom_id res chain seq x y z
N MET A 1 0.85 22.73 -25.21
CA MET A 1 1.48 21.50 -24.68
C MET A 1 1.11 21.37 -23.21
N SER A 2 0.55 20.25 -22.77
CA SER A 2 0.12 20.13 -21.37
C SER A 2 1.32 20.16 -20.44
N LYS A 3 1.34 21.14 -19.53
CA LYS A 3 2.48 21.45 -18.65
C LYS A 3 2.78 20.32 -17.64
N HIS A 4 1.85 19.37 -17.49
CA HIS A 4 1.92 18.25 -16.56
C HIS A 4 1.36 16.98 -17.21
N GLN A 5 2.22 16.23 -17.89
CA GLN A 5 1.87 14.89 -18.37
C GLN A 5 2.18 13.85 -17.28
N HIS A 6 1.21 12.98 -17.02
CA HIS A 6 1.40 11.84 -16.13
C HIS A 6 2.45 10.88 -16.69
N LEU A 7 3.15 10.17 -15.81
CA LEU A 7 4.08 9.13 -16.23
C LEU A 7 3.31 7.98 -16.88
N THR A 8 3.78 7.49 -18.02
CA THR A 8 3.27 6.27 -18.65
C THR A 8 3.91 5.03 -18.03
N LEU A 9 3.31 3.85 -18.27
CA LEU A 9 3.91 2.59 -17.82
C LEU A 9 5.30 2.38 -18.43
N GLU A 10 5.49 2.71 -19.70
CA GLU A 10 6.78 2.61 -20.39
C GLU A 10 7.85 3.49 -19.73
N GLU A 11 7.51 4.75 -19.40
CA GLU A 11 8.41 5.64 -18.67
C GLU A 11 8.77 5.06 -17.30
N ARG A 12 7.81 4.48 -16.57
CA ARG A 12 8.07 3.78 -15.30
C ARG A 12 9.00 2.58 -15.46
N VAL A 13 8.83 1.79 -16.52
CA VAL A 13 9.73 0.67 -16.85
C VAL A 13 11.15 1.19 -17.10
N GLN A 14 11.30 2.28 -17.86
CA GLN A 14 12.61 2.90 -18.08
C GLN A 14 13.25 3.44 -16.79
N ILE A 15 12.45 4.00 -15.86
CA ILE A 15 12.94 4.40 -14.53
C ILE A 15 13.53 3.18 -13.82
N LYS A 16 12.82 2.04 -13.76
CA LYS A 16 13.34 0.82 -13.14
C LYS A 16 14.66 0.38 -13.77
N VAL A 17 14.73 0.27 -15.10
CA VAL A 17 15.95 -0.17 -15.80
C VAL A 17 17.15 0.69 -15.41
N LYS A 18 16.96 2.01 -15.32
CA LYS A 18 18.05 2.94 -14.95
C LYS A 18 18.39 2.90 -13.47
N LEU A 19 17.41 2.64 -12.60
CA LEU A 19 17.65 2.40 -11.18
C LEU A 19 18.44 1.11 -10.95
N ASP A 20 18.12 0.04 -11.69
CA ASP A 20 18.86 -1.23 -11.66
C ASP A 20 20.31 -1.00 -12.13
N ALA A 21 20.52 -0.12 -13.12
CA ALA A 21 21.84 0.34 -13.57
C ALA A 21 22.51 1.41 -12.67
N ALA A 22 21.95 1.70 -11.49
CA ALA A 22 22.46 2.69 -10.53
C ALA A 22 22.67 4.10 -11.11
N CYS A 23 21.86 4.51 -12.10
CA CYS A 23 21.91 5.86 -12.66
C CYS A 23 21.39 6.91 -11.67
N SER A 24 21.94 8.13 -11.76
CA SER A 24 21.46 9.27 -10.95
C SER A 24 20.09 9.78 -11.43
N PHE A 25 19.31 10.37 -10.54
CA PHE A 25 18.03 10.98 -10.90
C PHE A 25 18.15 12.04 -12.00
N ARG A 26 19.26 12.79 -12.04
CA ARG A 26 19.51 13.77 -13.11
C ARG A 26 19.60 13.10 -14.48
N LYS A 27 20.28 11.95 -14.56
CA LYS A 27 20.39 11.18 -15.81
C LYS A 27 19.04 10.59 -16.21
N ILE A 28 18.34 9.96 -15.28
CA ILE A 28 17.00 9.38 -15.52
C ILE A 28 16.05 10.46 -16.04
N ALA A 29 16.01 11.61 -15.37
CA ALA A 29 15.17 12.74 -15.73
C ALA A 29 15.50 13.30 -17.13
N LYS A 30 16.79 13.53 -17.43
CA LYS A 30 17.25 14.02 -18.73
C LYS A 30 16.78 13.11 -19.86
N ASP A 31 16.99 11.81 -19.72
CA ASP A 31 16.66 10.86 -20.77
C ASP A 31 15.14 10.69 -20.98
N LEU A 32 14.33 10.93 -19.95
CA LEU A 32 12.85 10.85 -20.02
C LEU A 32 12.20 12.21 -20.36
N GLY A 33 12.98 13.28 -20.51
CA GLY A 33 12.43 14.63 -20.66
C GLY A 33 11.60 15.10 -19.47
N LYS A 34 11.88 14.60 -18.25
CA LYS A 34 11.19 14.98 -17.01
C LYS A 34 12.12 15.77 -16.10
N SER A 35 11.58 16.31 -15.00
CA SER A 35 12.38 16.94 -13.96
C SER A 35 12.93 15.89 -12.97
N PRO A 36 14.11 16.11 -12.36
CA PRO A 36 14.63 15.23 -11.31
C PRO A 36 13.71 15.14 -10.08
N THR A 37 12.93 16.20 -9.81
CA THR A 37 11.95 16.23 -8.72
C THR A 37 10.79 15.29 -9.00
N THR A 38 10.28 15.25 -10.24
CA THR A 38 9.25 14.28 -10.66
C THR A 38 9.74 12.84 -10.45
N ILE A 39 10.96 12.51 -10.88
CA ILE A 39 11.53 11.17 -10.68
C ILE A 39 11.68 10.85 -9.18
N SER A 40 12.17 11.81 -8.39
CA SER A 40 12.32 11.62 -6.95
C SER A 40 10.97 11.40 -6.24
N GLN A 41 9.92 12.13 -6.62
CA GLN A 41 8.60 12.01 -6.03
C GLN A 41 7.95 10.68 -6.40
N GLU A 42 8.01 10.29 -7.68
CA GLU A 42 7.53 9.00 -8.17
C GLU A 42 8.15 7.85 -7.37
N ILE A 43 9.48 7.83 -7.23
CA ILE A 43 10.18 6.73 -6.55
C ILE A 43 9.87 6.72 -5.05
N ARG A 44 9.84 7.88 -4.39
CA ARG A 44 9.51 7.93 -2.95
C ARG A 44 8.08 7.47 -2.67
N LYS A 45 7.14 7.85 -3.55
CA LYS A 45 5.72 7.52 -3.41
C LYS A 45 5.45 6.02 -3.64
N HIS A 46 6.13 5.43 -4.62
CA HIS A 46 5.81 4.08 -5.11
C HIS A 46 6.91 3.03 -4.82
N ARG A 47 7.86 3.31 -3.93
CA ARG A 47 8.82 2.29 -3.45
C ARG A 47 8.14 1.31 -2.51
N ARG A 48 8.43 0.02 -2.66
CA ARG A 48 7.84 -1.04 -1.85
C ARG A 48 8.84 -1.55 -0.82
N ARG A 49 8.38 -1.70 0.43
CA ARG A 49 9.12 -2.36 1.50
C ARG A 49 9.18 -3.86 1.22
N ILE A 50 10.38 -4.43 1.21
CA ILE A 50 10.66 -5.83 0.91
C ILE A 50 11.41 -6.45 2.09
N GLU A 51 10.78 -7.45 2.70
CA GLU A 51 11.27 -8.21 3.84
C GLU A 51 11.50 -9.65 3.42
N LYS A 52 12.70 -9.95 2.88
CA LYS A 52 13.01 -11.29 2.40
C LYS A 52 14.47 -11.64 2.57
N ASN A 53 14.72 -12.94 2.72
CA ASN A 53 16.07 -13.48 2.78
C ASN A 53 16.87 -13.11 1.52
N ALA A 54 18.17 -12.90 1.71
CA ALA A 54 19.15 -12.81 0.64
C ALA A 54 19.82 -14.18 0.42
N PHE A 55 20.70 -14.24 -0.57
CA PHE A 55 21.51 -15.43 -0.80
C PHE A 55 22.39 -15.69 0.43
N ASN A 56 22.21 -16.87 1.04
CA ASN A 56 22.88 -17.28 2.29
C ASN A 56 22.78 -16.25 3.43
N THR A 57 21.81 -15.33 3.39
CA THR A 57 21.65 -14.29 4.40
C THR A 57 20.20 -14.21 4.82
N LEU A 58 19.94 -14.47 6.10
CA LEU A 58 18.61 -14.33 6.68
C LEU A 58 18.17 -12.86 6.69
N TYR A 59 16.90 -12.60 6.43
CA TYR A 59 16.27 -11.32 6.75
C TYR A 59 16.24 -11.14 8.27
N ASN A 60 17.02 -10.19 8.75
CA ASN A 60 17.06 -9.80 10.14
C ASN A 60 17.44 -8.32 10.18
N PRO A 61 16.45 -7.42 10.27
CA PRO A 61 16.70 -5.99 10.27
C PRO A 61 17.16 -5.49 11.64
N CYS A 62 17.32 -6.36 12.65
CA CYS A 62 17.75 -5.94 13.98
C CYS A 62 19.20 -5.44 13.95
N LYS A 63 19.46 -4.27 14.53
CA LYS A 63 20.79 -3.69 14.75
C LYS A 63 21.70 -4.59 15.58
N HIS A 64 21.12 -5.34 16.52
CA HIS A 64 21.84 -6.27 17.39
C HIS A 64 21.96 -7.69 16.82
N ARG A 65 21.55 -7.95 15.57
CA ARG A 65 21.48 -9.29 14.97
C ARG A 65 22.75 -10.15 15.10
N HIS A 66 23.93 -9.54 15.15
CA HIS A 66 25.21 -10.27 15.22
C HIS A 66 25.64 -10.60 16.66
N HIS A 67 25.11 -9.90 17.66
CA HIS A 67 25.54 -10.02 19.06
C HIS A 67 24.36 -10.10 20.05
N CYS A 68 23.14 -10.33 19.56
CA CYS A 68 21.96 -10.45 20.40
C CYS A 68 22.12 -11.59 21.41
N SER A 69 21.93 -11.28 22.69
CA SER A 69 22.04 -12.20 23.83
C SER A 69 20.75 -12.96 24.12
N ALA A 70 19.62 -12.55 23.52
CA ALA A 70 18.32 -13.18 23.75
C ALA A 70 18.28 -14.63 23.26
N LYS A 71 17.40 -15.44 23.86
CA LYS A 71 17.30 -16.90 23.61
C LYS A 71 15.83 -17.30 23.50
N LEU A 72 15.57 -18.43 22.83
CA LEU A 72 14.24 -19.06 22.74
C LEU A 72 13.12 -18.16 22.17
N LEU A 73 13.46 -17.14 21.38
CA LEU A 73 12.48 -16.22 20.76
C LEU A 73 12.03 -16.65 19.35
N CYS A 74 12.57 -17.75 18.84
CA CYS A 74 12.31 -18.24 17.49
C CYS A 74 11.04 -19.11 17.38
N GLY A 75 10.23 -19.17 18.45
CA GLY A 75 9.01 -20.00 18.50
C GLY A 75 9.22 -21.52 18.55
N ARG A 76 10.47 -21.98 18.62
CA ARG A 76 10.82 -23.40 18.72
C ARG A 76 11.02 -23.78 20.18
N LEU A 77 10.19 -24.69 20.69
CA LEU A 77 10.21 -25.17 22.08
C LEU A 77 11.60 -25.66 22.54
N TYR A 78 12.40 -26.22 21.63
CA TYR A 78 13.72 -26.78 21.91
C TYR A 78 14.79 -26.22 20.97
N CYS A 79 14.91 -24.88 20.91
CA CYS A 79 15.99 -24.28 20.14
C CYS A 79 17.34 -24.49 20.83
N GLU A 80 18.20 -25.34 20.26
CA GLU A 80 19.56 -25.62 20.76
C GLU A 80 20.54 -24.46 20.53
N LYS A 81 20.11 -23.38 19.87
CA LYS A 81 20.98 -22.24 19.57
C LYS A 81 21.19 -21.39 20.81
N LYS A 82 22.47 -21.13 21.10
CA LYS A 82 22.88 -20.40 22.31
C LYS A 82 22.23 -19.03 22.41
N THR A 83 22.06 -18.32 21.29
CA THR A 83 21.37 -17.02 21.22
C THR A 83 20.68 -16.81 19.87
N CYS A 84 19.79 -15.82 19.79
CA CYS A 84 19.12 -15.37 18.56
C CYS A 84 20.11 -15.02 17.44
N ALA A 85 21.30 -14.49 17.77
CA ALA A 85 22.32 -14.17 16.77
C ALA A 85 22.83 -15.40 16.00
N SER A 86 22.82 -16.57 16.66
CA SER A 86 23.20 -17.86 16.07
C SER A 86 22.00 -18.67 15.52
N CYS A 87 20.78 -18.12 15.67
CA CYS A 87 19.55 -18.79 15.28
C CYS A 87 19.19 -18.50 13.82
N LYS A 88 18.61 -19.51 13.15
CA LYS A 88 18.14 -19.38 11.76
C LYS A 88 16.90 -18.51 11.61
N GLU A 89 16.17 -18.23 12.68
CA GLU A 89 15.04 -17.28 12.68
C GLU A 89 15.47 -15.85 13.06
N GLY A 90 16.68 -15.69 13.59
CA GLY A 90 17.22 -14.38 13.96
C GLY A 90 16.46 -13.68 15.09
N CYS A 91 16.54 -12.35 15.08
CA CYS A 91 15.80 -11.48 15.99
C CYS A 91 14.44 -11.13 15.37
N SER A 92 13.39 -11.21 16.16
CA SER A 92 12.02 -10.84 15.78
C SER A 92 11.50 -9.69 16.65
N SER A 93 10.31 -9.19 16.32
CA SER A 93 9.57 -8.20 17.13
C SER A 93 9.26 -8.69 18.56
N LEU A 94 9.39 -10.00 18.82
CA LEU A 94 9.26 -10.59 20.16
C LEU A 94 10.51 -10.37 21.03
N CYS A 95 11.61 -9.89 20.45
CA CYS A 95 12.85 -9.66 21.19
C CYS A 95 12.79 -8.33 21.95
N PRO A 96 13.05 -8.33 23.28
CA PRO A 96 13.05 -7.10 24.08
C PRO A 96 14.19 -6.14 23.70
N HIS A 97 15.22 -6.64 23.01
CA HIS A 97 16.34 -5.86 22.50
C HIS A 97 16.21 -5.58 21.00
N PHE A 98 15.03 -5.77 20.40
CA PHE A 98 14.83 -5.52 18.97
C PHE A 98 14.90 -4.01 18.67
N GLU A 99 15.87 -3.60 17.86
CA GLU A 99 15.97 -2.25 17.31
C GLU A 99 16.14 -2.37 15.79
N GLU A 100 15.21 -1.83 14.99
CA GLU A 100 15.29 -1.91 13.52
C GLU A 100 16.41 -1.03 12.97
N GLU A 101 17.43 -1.64 12.37
CA GLU A 101 18.48 -0.97 11.63
C GLU A 101 17.98 -0.58 10.22
N HIS A 102 17.92 0.72 10.00
CA HIS A 102 17.58 1.28 8.70
C HIS A 102 18.86 1.51 7.88
N CYS A 103 18.88 0.99 6.65
CA CYS A 103 20.05 1.12 5.79
C CYS A 103 20.36 2.61 5.48
N PRO A 104 21.58 3.12 5.77
CA PRO A 104 21.92 4.54 5.57
C PRO A 104 21.91 4.94 4.08
N LEU A 105 22.09 3.99 3.16
CA LEU A 105 22.01 4.23 1.72
C LEU A 105 20.61 4.67 1.28
N LEU A 106 19.56 4.29 2.03
CA LEU A 106 18.18 4.67 1.73
C LEU A 106 17.83 6.10 2.15
N GLN A 107 18.69 6.76 2.93
CA GLN A 107 18.54 8.18 3.27
C GLN A 107 18.96 9.09 2.11
N LYS A 108 19.69 8.56 1.12
CA LYS A 108 20.19 9.27 -0.05
C LYS A 108 19.49 8.77 -1.31
N ALA A 109 19.45 9.60 -2.35
CA ALA A 109 18.96 9.16 -3.65
C ALA A 109 19.78 7.95 -4.14
N PRO A 110 19.13 6.89 -4.67
CA PRO A 110 17.77 6.85 -5.16
C PRO A 110 16.68 6.38 -4.17
N PHE A 111 16.97 6.27 -2.87
CA PHE A 111 16.02 5.81 -1.82
C PHE A 111 15.50 4.38 -1.99
N VAL A 112 16.11 3.60 -2.89
CA VAL A 112 15.75 2.22 -3.24
C VAL A 112 17.00 1.36 -3.45
N CYS A 113 16.82 0.05 -3.41
CA CYS A 113 17.86 -0.98 -3.48
C CYS A 113 18.03 -1.61 -4.86
N ASN A 114 17.28 -1.16 -5.88
CA ASN A 114 17.29 -1.69 -7.25
C ASN A 114 18.71 -1.97 -7.78
N GLY A 115 19.58 -0.95 -7.78
CA GLY A 115 20.98 -1.05 -8.19
C GLY A 115 21.99 -1.32 -7.06
N CYS A 116 21.55 -1.80 -5.89
CA CYS A 116 22.45 -2.00 -4.75
C CYS A 116 23.37 -3.21 -4.96
N LYS A 117 24.69 -2.98 -4.97
CA LYS A 117 25.72 -4.05 -5.15
C LYS A 117 25.71 -5.09 -4.03
N GLN A 118 25.28 -4.73 -2.82
CA GLN A 118 25.24 -5.60 -1.66
C GLN A 118 23.88 -6.28 -1.46
N LYS A 119 22.92 -6.11 -2.38
CA LYS A 119 21.54 -6.62 -2.26
C LYS A 119 21.48 -8.12 -1.93
N ASN A 120 22.36 -8.92 -2.52
CA ASN A 120 22.38 -10.37 -2.34
C ASN A 120 22.94 -10.85 -0.98
N ARG A 121 23.54 -9.96 -0.19
CA ARG A 121 24.08 -10.25 1.15
C ARG A 121 23.48 -9.35 2.23
N CYS A 122 22.45 -8.58 1.89
CA CYS A 122 21.85 -7.61 2.79
C CYS A 122 20.71 -8.28 3.59
N GLY A 123 20.86 -8.38 4.91
CA GLY A 123 19.81 -8.88 5.80
C GLY A 123 18.79 -7.83 6.24
N LEU A 124 18.94 -6.56 5.84
CA LEU A 124 18.08 -5.46 6.27
C LEU A 124 16.81 -5.34 5.41
N THR A 125 15.85 -4.56 5.91
CA THR A 125 14.67 -4.11 5.16
C THR A 125 15.09 -3.41 3.88
N ARG A 126 14.58 -3.87 2.73
CA ARG A 126 14.89 -3.31 1.41
C ARG A 126 13.73 -2.48 0.90
N TYR A 127 14.02 -1.54 0.02
CA TYR A 127 13.01 -0.80 -0.73
C TYR A 127 13.24 -0.99 -2.21
N GLU A 128 12.24 -1.42 -2.98
CA GLU A 128 12.37 -1.63 -4.42
C GLU A 128 11.30 -0.85 -5.17
N TYR A 129 11.68 -0.22 -6.29
CA TYR A 129 10.74 0.39 -7.22
C TYR A 129 10.28 -0.64 -8.25
N MET A 130 8.97 -0.86 -8.33
CA MET A 130 8.33 -1.83 -9.21
C MET A 130 7.32 -1.12 -10.13
N PRO A 131 7.57 -1.03 -11.45
CA PRO A 131 6.74 -0.28 -12.39
C PRO A 131 5.28 -0.71 -12.43
N SER A 132 5.01 -2.02 -12.37
CA SER A 132 3.65 -2.56 -12.37
C SER A 132 2.87 -2.11 -11.14
N VAL A 133 3.49 -2.18 -9.97
CA VAL A 133 2.90 -1.76 -8.70
C VAL A 133 2.68 -0.25 -8.69
N ALA A 134 3.67 0.54 -9.13
CA ALA A 134 3.55 1.99 -9.23
C ALA A 134 2.43 2.42 -10.19
N GLN A 135 2.29 1.74 -11.32
CA GLN A 135 1.22 1.98 -12.28
C GLN A 135 -0.15 1.64 -11.69
N GLN A 136 -0.26 0.50 -11.01
CA GLN A 136 -1.50 0.09 -10.35
C GLN A 136 -1.93 1.10 -9.28
N GLU A 137 -1.02 1.47 -8.36
CA GLU A 137 -1.28 2.48 -7.32
C GLU A 137 -1.67 3.84 -7.92
N TYR A 138 -1.08 4.21 -9.07
CA TYR A 138 -1.47 5.42 -9.80
C TYR A 138 -2.88 5.33 -10.39
N LEU A 139 -3.25 4.19 -10.98
CA LEU A 139 -4.58 3.98 -11.56
C LEU A 139 -5.67 3.93 -10.48
N GLU A 140 -5.39 3.27 -9.35
CA GLU A 140 -6.27 3.25 -8.18
C GLU A 140 -6.52 4.67 -7.67
N LEU A 141 -5.45 5.45 -7.44
CA LEU A 141 -5.57 6.84 -7.00
C LEU A 141 -6.31 7.73 -8.02
N LEU A 142 -6.09 7.50 -9.32
CA LEU A 142 -6.80 8.23 -10.37
C LEU A 142 -8.29 7.87 -10.41
N SER A 143 -8.62 6.60 -10.19
CA SER A 143 -10.00 6.11 -10.08
C SER A 143 -10.68 6.72 -8.85
N ASP A 144 -10.05 6.66 -7.68
CA ASP A 144 -10.57 7.22 -6.43
C ASP A 144 -10.82 8.73 -6.53
N ALA A 145 -9.86 9.47 -7.11
CA ALA A 145 -10.02 10.90 -7.34
C ALA A 145 -11.22 11.22 -8.25
N ARG A 146 -11.49 10.38 -9.26
CA ARG A 146 -12.63 10.56 -10.19
C ARG A 146 -13.96 10.11 -9.62
N LEU A 147 -13.96 9.14 -8.71
CA LEU A 147 -15.15 8.73 -7.97
C LEU A 147 -15.62 9.83 -7.01
N GLY A 148 -14.74 10.76 -6.62
CA GLY A 148 -15.09 11.90 -5.77
C GLY A 148 -15.63 11.45 -4.41
N ARG A 149 -15.12 10.33 -3.88
CA ARG A 149 -15.48 9.82 -2.57
C ARG A 149 -14.81 10.71 -1.53
N SER A 150 -15.53 11.73 -1.06
CA SER A 150 -15.08 12.62 0.02
C SER A 150 -15.18 11.98 1.41
N TYR A 151 -15.54 10.69 1.50
CA TYR A 151 -15.85 10.02 2.75
C TYR A 151 -14.65 9.24 3.27
N LEU A 152 -14.36 9.41 4.54
CA LEU A 152 -13.42 8.60 5.31
C LEU A 152 -13.94 7.15 5.44
N PRO A 153 -13.05 6.17 5.67
CA PRO A 153 -13.47 4.77 5.89
C PRO A 153 -14.51 4.61 7.01
N GLU A 154 -14.39 5.41 8.06
CA GLU A 154 -15.30 5.46 9.20
C GLU A 154 -16.69 5.95 8.79
N GLU A 155 -16.77 7.02 7.98
CA GLU A 155 -18.02 7.55 7.45
C GLU A 155 -18.71 6.55 6.52
N ILE A 156 -17.95 5.85 5.67
CA ILE A 156 -18.48 4.77 4.82
C ILE A 156 -19.05 3.63 5.68
N THR A 157 -18.38 3.27 6.77
CA THR A 157 -18.83 2.22 7.69
C THR A 157 -20.13 2.61 8.38
N PHE A 158 -20.22 3.85 8.87
CA PHE A 158 -21.45 4.40 9.46
C PHE A 158 -22.61 4.41 8.47
N ILE A 159 -22.39 4.93 7.24
CA ILE A 159 -23.41 4.92 6.18
C ILE A 159 -23.85 3.48 5.87
N ASN A 160 -22.90 2.54 5.78
CA ASN A 160 -23.19 1.14 5.47
C ASN A 160 -24.10 0.48 6.50
N GLU A 161 -23.81 0.63 7.80
CA GLU A 161 -24.62 0.03 8.86
C GLU A 161 -26.04 0.59 8.90
N THR A 162 -26.20 1.93 8.81
CA THR A 162 -27.52 2.57 8.79
C THR A 162 -28.33 2.15 7.57
N VAL A 163 -27.73 2.22 6.38
CA VAL A 163 -28.41 1.87 5.12
C VAL A 163 -28.80 0.38 5.09
N LYS A 164 -27.94 -0.51 5.57
CA LYS A 164 -28.18 -1.96 5.65
C LYS A 164 -29.34 -2.28 6.60
N ALA A 165 -29.37 -1.67 7.79
CA ALA A 165 -30.42 -1.89 8.77
C ALA A 165 -31.80 -1.52 8.21
N ASP A 166 -31.90 -0.37 7.56
CA ASP A 166 -33.17 0.11 7.03
C ASP A 166 -33.59 -0.53 5.70
N LEU A 167 -32.66 -0.89 4.82
CA LEU A 167 -32.98 -1.68 3.62
C LEU A 167 -33.56 -3.05 3.99
N LYS A 168 -33.03 -3.71 5.04
CA LYS A 168 -33.60 -4.96 5.57
C LYS A 168 -35.04 -4.79 6.07
N ARG A 169 -35.41 -3.58 6.51
CA ARG A 169 -36.78 -3.21 6.89
C ARG A 169 -37.67 -2.87 5.68
N GLY A 170 -37.13 -2.93 4.47
CA GLY A 170 -37.84 -2.64 3.21
C GLY A 170 -37.92 -1.16 2.83
N LEU A 171 -37.20 -0.28 3.54
CA LEU A 171 -37.21 1.16 3.25
C LEU A 171 -36.44 1.46 1.97
N SER A 172 -36.96 2.38 1.14
CA SER A 172 -36.22 2.85 -0.04
C SER A 172 -35.05 3.76 0.38
N PRO A 173 -33.96 3.87 -0.38
CA PRO A 173 -32.85 4.78 -0.05
C PRO A 173 -33.26 6.24 0.15
N TYR A 174 -34.34 6.68 -0.47
CA TYR A 174 -34.92 8.00 -0.21
C TYR A 174 -35.52 8.08 1.20
N ALA A 175 -36.29 7.08 1.61
CA ALA A 175 -36.88 7.01 2.95
C ALA A 175 -35.82 6.89 4.04
N ILE A 176 -34.74 6.12 3.80
CA ILE A 176 -33.58 6.02 4.69
C ILE A 176 -32.96 7.39 4.91
N TRP A 177 -32.68 8.11 3.83
CA TRP A 177 -32.15 9.47 3.91
C TRP A 177 -33.10 10.42 4.64
N ALA A 178 -34.40 10.35 4.38
CA ALA A 178 -35.39 11.21 5.03
C ALA A 178 -35.46 10.97 6.56
N ASN A 179 -35.36 9.71 6.99
CA ASN A 179 -35.37 9.35 8.41
C ASN A 179 -34.08 9.76 9.14
N HIS A 180 -32.94 9.73 8.45
CA HIS A 180 -31.62 10.00 9.01
C HIS A 180 -30.99 11.28 8.44
N GLN A 181 -31.81 12.28 8.07
CA GLN A 181 -31.34 13.48 7.36
C GLN A 181 -30.29 14.28 8.15
N ASN A 182 -30.40 14.28 9.48
CA ASN A 182 -29.49 15.01 10.37
C ASN A 182 -28.26 14.19 10.80
N GLU A 183 -28.24 12.89 10.50
CA GLU A 183 -27.20 11.95 10.94
C GLU A 183 -26.31 11.53 9.78
N LEU A 184 -26.89 11.29 8.60
CA LEU A 184 -26.14 10.86 7.42
C LEU A 184 -25.42 12.04 6.77
N PRO A 185 -24.10 11.95 6.53
CA PRO A 185 -23.31 13.02 5.91
C PRO A 185 -23.50 13.10 4.38
N CYS A 186 -24.60 12.53 3.85
CA CYS A 186 -24.78 12.37 2.41
C CYS A 186 -26.25 12.52 1.97
N SER A 187 -26.44 12.88 0.70
CA SER A 187 -27.77 12.97 0.09
C SER A 187 -28.30 11.60 -0.31
N HIS A 188 -29.62 11.45 -0.48
CA HIS A 188 -30.22 10.20 -1.00
C HIS A 188 -29.60 9.76 -2.35
N ARG A 189 -29.24 10.69 -3.25
CA ARG A 189 -28.56 10.37 -4.52
C ARG A 189 -27.19 9.74 -4.28
N THR A 190 -26.48 10.22 -3.26
CA THR A 190 -25.19 9.67 -2.85
C THR A 190 -25.34 8.25 -2.33
N ILE A 191 -26.39 7.95 -1.56
CA ILE A 191 -26.67 6.58 -1.09
C ILE A 191 -26.87 5.63 -2.28
N TYR A 192 -27.66 6.01 -3.28
CA TYR A 192 -27.82 5.21 -4.51
C TYR A 192 -26.49 4.96 -5.23
N ARG A 193 -25.65 5.99 -5.36
CA ARG A 193 -24.34 5.88 -5.99
C ARG A 193 -23.41 4.95 -5.20
N LEU A 194 -23.36 5.09 -3.87
CA LEU A 194 -22.54 4.25 -2.99
C LEU A 194 -22.94 2.76 -3.06
N ILE A 195 -24.25 2.46 -3.17
CA ILE A 195 -24.74 1.09 -3.37
C ILE A 195 -24.36 0.56 -4.76
N GLN A 196 -24.50 1.38 -5.81
CA GLN A 196 -24.16 0.99 -7.19
C GLN A 196 -22.67 0.72 -7.37
N ASP A 197 -21.82 1.57 -6.79
CA ASP A 197 -20.36 1.47 -6.88
C ASP A 197 -19.78 0.42 -5.92
N ARG A 198 -20.63 -0.36 -5.24
CA ARG A 198 -20.27 -1.35 -4.21
C ARG A 198 -19.37 -0.79 -3.11
N ALA A 199 -19.54 0.51 -2.79
CA ALA A 199 -18.81 1.16 -1.71
C ALA A 199 -19.35 0.76 -0.34
N LEU A 200 -20.63 0.37 -0.27
CA LEU A 200 -21.26 -0.22 0.91
C LEU A 200 -21.14 -1.74 0.79
N GLY A 201 -20.12 -2.33 1.44
CA GLY A 201 -19.73 -3.72 1.21
C GLY A 201 -20.82 -4.77 1.49
N ASP A 202 -21.81 -4.42 2.32
CA ASP A 202 -22.89 -5.32 2.73
C ASP A 202 -24.20 -5.15 1.95
N VAL A 203 -24.26 -4.16 1.06
CA VAL A 203 -25.48 -3.77 0.36
C VAL A 203 -25.21 -3.74 -1.13
N SER A 204 -26.02 -4.47 -1.88
CA SER A 204 -25.92 -4.55 -3.33
C SER A 204 -27.13 -3.90 -4.02
N ALA A 205 -27.03 -3.74 -5.34
CA ALA A 205 -28.16 -3.28 -6.14
C ALA A 205 -29.39 -4.22 -6.08
N PHE A 206 -29.22 -5.47 -5.63
CA PHE A 206 -30.32 -6.42 -5.45
C PHE A 206 -31.17 -6.13 -4.21
N ASP A 207 -30.57 -5.50 -3.20
CA ASP A 207 -31.24 -5.15 -1.95
C ASP A 207 -32.10 -3.88 -2.10
N LEU A 208 -32.03 -3.21 -3.25
CA LEU A 208 -32.81 -2.02 -3.53
C LEU A 208 -34.27 -2.38 -3.87
N PRO A 209 -35.25 -1.85 -3.11
CA PRO A 209 -36.65 -2.09 -3.42
C PRO A 209 -36.99 -1.53 -4.81
N TYR A 210 -37.77 -2.30 -5.58
CA TYR A 210 -38.28 -1.95 -6.92
C TYR A 210 -37.24 -1.81 -8.05
N LYS A 211 -35.95 -2.08 -7.83
CA LYS A 211 -34.94 -2.02 -8.90
C LYS A 211 -34.98 -3.23 -9.82
N ILE A 212 -35.31 -4.41 -9.30
CA ILE A 212 -35.47 -5.64 -10.07
C ILE A 212 -36.88 -5.64 -10.66
N ARG A 213 -36.99 -5.57 -11.98
CA ARG A 213 -38.25 -5.77 -12.71
C ARG A 213 -38.23 -7.17 -13.30
N TYR A 214 -39.14 -8.03 -12.86
CA TYR A 214 -39.36 -9.32 -13.50
C TYR A 214 -40.03 -9.10 -14.85
N ARG A 215 -39.56 -9.82 -15.88
CA ARG A 215 -40.22 -9.83 -17.19
C ARG A 215 -41.56 -10.56 -17.02
N PRO A 216 -42.68 -9.99 -17.51
CA PRO A 216 -43.97 -10.67 -17.44
C PRO A 216 -43.98 -11.98 -18.22
#